data_AF-A0A8I6S4M6-F1
#
_entry.id   AF-A0A8I6S4M6-F1
#
_cell.length_a   1.000
_cell.length_b   1.000
_cell.length_c   1.000
_cell.angle_alpha   90.00
_cell.angle_beta   90.00
_cell.angle_gamma   90.00
#
_symmetry.space_group_name_H-M   'P 1'
#
loop_
_entity.id
_entity.type
_entity.pdbx_description
1 polymer ?
#
loop_
_entity_poly.entity_id
_entity_poly.type
_entity_poly.pdbx_seq_one_letter_code
_entity_poly.pdbx_strand_id
1 'polypeptide(L)'
;MAENAVHISSTEHTKPTIFELWAQDSLMSTLQPSFKIICDFLGAKNFNRYRWLLKWHDEAFLALNLLLQFHYLNKYNASFSEAFYSLKRIPVKNGKNTLSMKLKLKSLLSLTVVPYILSRLRSYMDRLKQEESTESENDLLKHSTQSVIRTLFVLVNGINVFYSVKYMIGKSKTHTICDELTEIEITHEVHKSTAWSDILRELKSNPRNITTLIPVIFKLSSQILELSAFIIQFLNWWNTSQINININALPVPPPPSCNIAYNNMCPICSRPRKTEVVLQPSGFVFCYPCIVQYLDEEKKCPITNIPATTKDLVRLYTE
;
A
#
# COMPACT_ATOMS: atom_id res chain seq x y z
N MET A 1 14.98 20.74 -0.52
CA MET A 1 14.74 21.51 -1.77
C MET A 1 13.34 21.27 -2.36
N ALA A 2 12.76 20.07 -2.28
CA ALA A 2 11.38 19.80 -2.70
C ALA A 2 10.30 20.30 -1.69
N GLU A 3 10.62 20.39 -0.39
CA GLU A 3 9.70 20.90 0.64
C GLU A 3 9.29 22.37 0.42
N ASN A 4 10.15 23.18 -0.20
CA ASN A 4 9.89 24.59 -0.47
C ASN A 4 9.09 24.83 -1.75
N ALA A 5 8.92 23.82 -2.61
CA ALA A 5 8.19 23.98 -3.88
C ALA A 5 6.65 23.87 -3.70
N VAL A 6 6.18 23.24 -2.62
CA VAL A 6 4.75 23.10 -2.32
C VAL A 6 4.17 24.38 -1.70
N HIS A 7 5.01 25.26 -1.15
CA HIS A 7 4.59 26.49 -0.48
C HIS A 7 4.46 27.74 -1.38
N ILE A 8 4.57 27.61 -2.71
CA ILE A 8 4.56 28.76 -3.63
C ILE A 8 3.16 29.38 -3.79
N SER A 9 2.09 28.65 -3.44
CA SER A 9 0.74 29.21 -3.29
C SER A 9 0.46 29.51 -1.82
N SER A 10 1.07 30.58 -1.29
CA SER A 10 0.70 31.18 0.00
C SER A 10 -0.63 31.93 -0.13
N THR A 11 -1.69 31.27 -0.60
CA THR A 11 -3.03 31.68 -0.20
C THR A 11 -3.18 31.20 1.24
N GLU A 12 -3.39 32.12 2.17
CA GLU A 12 -3.73 31.84 3.56
C GLU A 12 -5.09 31.11 3.64
N HIS A 13 -5.14 29.89 3.13
CA HIS A 13 -6.27 29.00 3.37
C HIS A 13 -6.11 28.50 4.80
N THR A 14 -6.72 29.20 5.73
CA THR A 14 -6.87 28.76 7.13
C THR A 14 -7.60 27.41 7.22
N LYS A 15 -8.35 27.06 6.17
CA LYS A 15 -9.11 25.83 6.00
C LYS A 15 -8.34 24.83 5.11
N PRO A 16 -8.12 23.58 5.57
CA PRO A 16 -7.43 22.56 4.81
C PRO A 16 -8.22 22.05 3.61
N THR A 17 -7.51 21.46 2.66
CA THR A 17 -8.12 20.83 1.49
C THR A 17 -8.74 19.48 1.87
N ILE A 18 -9.77 19.06 1.14
CA ILE A 18 -10.39 17.73 1.35
C ILE A 18 -9.37 16.60 1.13
N PHE A 19 -8.39 16.80 0.24
CA PHE A 19 -7.35 15.82 -0.04
C PHE A 19 -6.38 15.66 1.12
N GLU A 20 -6.01 16.73 1.81
CA GLU A 20 -5.20 16.64 3.04
C GLU A 20 -5.98 15.92 4.15
N LEU A 21 -7.27 16.21 4.29
CA LEU A 21 -8.15 15.53 5.24
C LEU A 21 -8.29 14.03 4.94
N TRP A 22 -8.39 13.63 3.68
CA TRP A 22 -8.37 12.20 3.32
C TRP A 22 -7.00 11.55 3.45
N ALA A 23 -5.92 12.29 3.18
CA ALA A 23 -4.56 11.77 3.31
C ALA A 23 -4.27 11.39 4.77
N GLN A 24 -4.66 12.24 5.73
CA GLN A 24 -4.50 11.92 7.16
C GLN A 24 -5.32 10.70 7.61
N ASP A 25 -6.54 10.53 7.10
CA ASP A 25 -7.40 9.39 7.42
C ASP A 25 -6.84 8.09 6.83
N SER A 26 -6.32 8.17 5.60
CA SER A 26 -5.66 7.07 4.92
C SER A 26 -4.45 6.56 5.70
N LEU A 27 -3.61 7.48 6.18
CA LEU A 27 -2.45 7.15 7.02
C LEU A 27 -2.89 6.37 8.28
N MET A 28 -3.91 6.85 8.98
CA MET A 28 -4.43 6.19 10.19
C MET A 28 -4.98 4.78 9.88
N SER A 29 -5.75 4.64 8.80
CA SER A 29 -6.33 3.36 8.39
C SER A 29 -5.28 2.30 8.03
N THR A 30 -4.10 2.74 7.59
CA THR A 30 -2.97 1.87 7.20
C THR A 30 -2.13 1.39 8.39
N LEU A 31 -2.17 2.10 9.53
CA LEU A 31 -1.38 1.72 10.71
C LEU A 31 -1.81 0.39 11.33
N GLN A 32 -3.12 0.12 11.38
CA GLN A 32 -3.66 -1.11 11.96
C GLN A 32 -3.17 -2.38 11.25
N PRO A 33 -3.34 -2.54 9.91
CA PRO A 33 -2.83 -3.71 9.21
C PRO A 33 -1.31 -3.81 9.27
N SER A 34 -0.59 -2.68 9.26
CA SER A 34 0.87 -2.66 9.40
C SER A 34 1.32 -3.21 10.76
N PHE A 35 0.66 -2.80 11.85
CA PHE A 35 0.93 -3.33 13.18
C PHE A 35 0.66 -4.83 13.27
N LYS A 36 -0.43 -5.31 12.65
CA LYS A 36 -0.74 -6.74 12.58
C LYS A 36 0.38 -7.54 11.90
N ILE A 37 0.90 -7.07 10.76
CA ILE A 37 2.01 -7.73 10.06
C ILE A 37 3.26 -7.80 10.93
N ILE A 38 3.56 -6.74 11.70
CA ILE A 38 4.68 -6.74 12.64
C ILE A 38 4.46 -7.79 13.75
N CYS A 39 3.24 -7.89 14.30
CA CYS A 39 2.89 -8.91 15.28
C CYS A 39 3.04 -10.32 14.72
N ASP A 40 2.60 -10.55 13.48
CA ASP A 40 2.72 -11.84 12.79
C ASP A 40 4.18 -12.22 12.55
N PHE A 41 5.01 -11.26 12.13
CA PHE A 41 6.45 -11.45 11.97
C PHE A 41 7.17 -11.77 13.29
N LEU A 42 6.86 -11.03 14.37
CA LEU A 42 7.40 -11.31 15.71
C LEU A 42 6.96 -12.69 16.21
N GLY A 43 5.71 -13.07 15.91
CA GLY A 43 5.15 -14.38 16.15
C GLY A 43 5.91 -15.51 15.45
N ALA A 44 6.23 -15.32 14.18
CA ALA A 44 6.99 -16.27 13.38
C ALA A 44 8.42 -16.47 13.93
N LYS A 45 9.05 -15.40 14.43
CA LYS A 45 10.40 -15.48 15.00
C LYS A 45 10.44 -16.20 16.35
N ASN A 46 9.49 -15.91 17.25
CA ASN A 46 9.49 -16.41 18.63
C ASN A 46 8.06 -16.67 19.15
N PHE A 47 7.45 -17.76 18.67
CA PHE A 47 6.05 -18.09 18.97
C PHE A 47 5.71 -18.14 20.46
N ASN A 48 6.57 -18.73 21.30
CA ASN A 48 6.26 -18.94 22.71
C ASN A 48 6.24 -17.65 23.54
N ARG A 49 7.03 -16.65 23.16
CA ARG A 49 7.09 -15.34 23.87
C ARG A 49 5.99 -14.39 23.42
N TYR A 50 5.67 -14.37 22.12
CA TYR A 50 4.74 -13.38 21.53
C TYR A 50 3.32 -13.91 21.30
N ARG A 51 2.97 -15.09 21.81
CA ARG A 51 1.62 -15.67 21.70
C ARG A 51 0.50 -14.75 22.19
N TRP A 52 0.73 -14.01 23.27
CA TRP A 52 -0.25 -13.06 23.78
C TRP A 52 -0.53 -11.92 22.79
N LEU A 53 0.52 -11.38 22.17
CA LEU A 53 0.45 -10.29 21.19
C LEU A 53 -0.30 -10.73 19.92
N LEU A 54 -0.10 -11.98 19.48
CA LEU A 54 -0.81 -12.57 18.34
C LEU A 54 -2.32 -12.74 18.62
N LYS A 55 -2.70 -13.13 19.84
CA LYS A 55 -4.11 -13.34 20.20
C LYS A 55 -4.86 -12.02 20.41
N TRP A 56 -4.19 -11.02 20.97
CA TRP A 56 -4.77 -9.73 21.36
C TRP A 56 -4.20 -8.57 20.54
N HIS A 57 -3.99 -8.78 19.24
CA HIS A 57 -3.36 -7.77 18.38
C HIS A 57 -4.20 -6.49 18.26
N ASP A 58 -5.54 -6.62 18.24
CA ASP A 58 -6.45 -5.49 18.12
C ASP A 58 -6.47 -4.64 19.39
N GLU A 59 -6.44 -5.30 20.56
CA GLU A 59 -6.43 -4.64 21.86
C GLU A 59 -5.06 -4.01 22.15
N ALA A 60 -3.97 -4.67 21.73
CA ALA A 60 -2.63 -4.10 21.78
C ALA A 60 -2.50 -2.87 20.87
N PHE A 61 -3.06 -2.91 19.65
CA PHE A 61 -3.10 -1.76 18.76
C PHE A 61 -3.96 -0.62 19.34
N LEU A 62 -5.12 -0.94 19.92
CA LEU A 62 -5.97 0.06 20.58
C LEU A 62 -5.22 0.77 21.72
N ALA A 63 -4.50 0.02 22.56
CA ALA A 63 -3.70 0.59 23.65
C ALA A 63 -2.57 1.50 23.11
N LEU A 64 -1.85 1.04 22.08
CA LEU A 64 -0.81 1.84 21.42
C LEU A 64 -1.38 3.12 20.81
N ASN A 65 -2.47 3.01 20.05
CA ASN A 65 -3.11 4.15 19.41
C ASN A 65 -3.65 5.13 20.47
N LEU A 66 -4.23 4.65 21.57
CA LEU A 66 -4.69 5.50 22.67
C LEU A 66 -3.53 6.30 23.29
N LEU A 67 -2.40 5.65 23.58
CA LEU A 67 -1.22 6.33 24.11
C LEU A 67 -0.67 7.37 23.12
N LEU A 68 -0.60 6.99 21.85
CA LEU A 68 -0.12 7.86 20.77
C LEU A 68 -1.01 9.10 20.63
N GLN A 69 -2.32 8.91 20.50
CA GLN A 69 -3.28 10.02 20.36
C GLN A 69 -3.33 10.89 21.61
N PHE A 70 -3.26 10.30 22.81
CA PHE A 70 -3.23 11.05 24.06
C PHE A 70 -2.00 11.95 24.14
N HIS A 71 -0.82 11.46 23.76
CA HIS A 71 0.41 12.25 23.72
C HIS A 71 0.26 13.44 22.75
N TYR A 72 -0.20 13.18 21.53
CA TYR A 72 -0.31 14.18 20.48
C TYR A 72 -1.38 15.25 20.77
N LEU A 73 -2.57 14.85 21.25
CA LEU A 73 -3.63 15.79 21.62
C LEU A 73 -3.23 16.69 22.80
N ASN A 74 -2.39 16.20 23.71
CA ASN A 74 -1.92 17.00 24.82
C ASN A 74 -0.82 17.97 24.42
N LYS A 75 0.12 17.55 23.56
CA LYS A 75 1.28 18.36 23.17
C LYS A 75 0.98 19.34 22.03
N TYR A 76 0.25 18.90 21.00
CA TYR A 76 0.06 19.65 19.74
C TYR A 76 -1.41 20.04 19.48
N ASN A 77 -2.36 19.64 20.34
CA ASN A 77 -3.81 19.78 20.07
C ASN A 77 -4.22 19.20 18.71
N ALA A 78 -3.53 18.15 18.27
CA ALA A 78 -3.74 17.46 17.01
C ALA A 78 -3.71 15.96 17.27
N SER A 79 -4.37 15.17 16.41
CA SER A 79 -4.16 13.73 16.32
C SER A 79 -2.76 13.45 15.77
N PHE A 80 -2.30 12.19 15.88
CA PHE A 80 -1.03 11.79 15.29
C PHE A 80 -0.97 12.07 13.78
N SER A 81 -2.02 11.69 13.04
CA SER A 81 -2.07 11.88 11.58
C SER A 81 -2.24 13.36 11.24
N GLU A 82 -3.01 14.12 12.01
CA GLU A 82 -3.15 15.57 11.82
C GLU A 82 -1.81 16.27 11.97
N ALA A 83 -1.07 15.97 13.03
CA ALA A 83 0.25 16.54 13.26
C ALA A 83 1.25 16.18 12.15
N PHE A 84 1.14 14.98 11.57
CA PHE A 84 1.96 14.57 10.42
C PHE A 84 1.69 15.43 9.18
N TYR A 85 0.43 15.79 8.93
CA TYR A 85 0.02 16.68 7.84
C TYR A 85 -0.02 18.17 8.23
N SER A 86 0.59 18.55 9.35
CA SER A 86 0.63 19.95 9.85
C SER A 86 -0.77 20.57 10.08
N LEU A 87 -1.70 19.76 10.57
CA LEU A 87 -3.06 20.15 10.93
C LEU A 87 -3.23 20.17 12.45
N LYS A 88 -4.14 21.02 12.94
CA LYS A 88 -4.52 21.13 14.36
C LYS A 88 -6.03 21.20 14.55
N ARG A 89 -6.50 20.76 15.72
CA ARG A 89 -7.89 20.86 16.16
C ARG A 89 -8.13 22.16 16.90
N ILE A 90 -9.20 22.86 16.55
CA ILE A 90 -9.72 24.04 17.27
C ILE A 90 -11.21 23.88 17.54
N PRO A 91 -11.75 24.44 18.63
CA PRO A 91 -13.18 24.38 18.91
C PRO A 91 -13.99 25.31 17.98
N VAL A 92 -15.09 24.82 17.41
CA VAL A 92 -15.93 25.60 16.48
C VAL A 92 -16.56 26.82 17.15
N LYS A 93 -17.02 26.67 18.41
CA LYS A 93 -17.79 27.70 19.14
C LYS A 93 -16.92 28.68 19.95
N ASN A 94 -15.66 28.33 20.20
CA ASN A 94 -14.77 29.14 21.01
C ASN A 94 -13.64 29.66 20.12
N GLY A 95 -13.50 30.98 19.97
CA GLY A 95 -12.33 31.59 19.30
C GLY A 95 -11.00 31.41 20.05
N LYS A 96 -10.92 30.45 20.97
CA LYS A 96 -9.71 30.12 21.73
C LYS A 96 -8.97 28.99 21.01
N ASN A 97 -7.67 29.18 20.81
CA ASN A 97 -6.78 28.22 20.14
C ASN A 97 -6.46 26.96 20.97
N THR A 98 -7.01 26.81 22.18
CA THR A 98 -6.69 25.72 23.11
C THR A 98 -7.91 24.84 23.36
N LEU A 99 -7.78 23.53 23.16
CA LEU A 99 -8.84 22.58 23.48
C LEU A 99 -9.03 22.42 25.00
N SER A 100 -10.29 22.48 25.45
CA SER A 100 -10.66 22.08 26.80
C SER A 100 -10.48 20.58 27.03
N MET A 101 -10.20 20.16 28.26
CA MET A 101 -9.97 18.75 28.60
C MET A 101 -11.16 17.85 28.21
N LYS A 102 -12.40 18.35 28.32
CA LYS A 102 -13.60 17.61 27.89
C LYS A 102 -13.61 17.37 26.37
N LEU A 103 -13.20 18.36 25.58
CA LEU A 103 -13.11 18.22 24.12
C LEU A 103 -11.96 17.30 23.73
N LYS A 104 -10.81 17.37 24.43
CA LYS A 104 -9.70 16.43 24.23
C LYS A 104 -10.14 14.99 24.47
N LEU A 105 -10.87 14.73 25.55
CA LEU A 105 -11.39 13.40 25.84
C LEU A 105 -12.40 12.92 24.78
N LYS A 106 -13.34 13.78 24.36
CA LYS A 106 -14.28 13.45 23.27
C LYS A 106 -13.56 13.13 21.97
N SER A 107 -12.57 13.95 21.60
CA SER A 107 -11.72 13.74 20.44
C SER A 107 -10.95 12.43 20.52
N LEU A 108 -10.37 12.13 21.68
CA LEU A 108 -9.63 10.89 21.93
C LEU A 108 -10.54 9.67 21.76
N LEU A 109 -11.73 9.70 22.38
CA LEU A 109 -12.72 8.62 22.25
C LEU A 109 -13.18 8.45 20.79
N SER A 110 -13.42 9.56 20.08
CA SER A 110 -13.79 9.53 18.66
C SER A 110 -12.70 8.93 17.78
N LEU A 111 -11.43 9.24 18.04
CA LEU A 111 -10.29 8.78 17.26
C LEU A 111 -9.87 7.33 17.55
N THR A 112 -10.26 6.78 18.70
CA THR A 112 -9.79 5.45 19.14
C THR A 112 -10.92 4.44 19.26
N VAL A 113 -11.99 4.79 19.98
CA VAL A 113 -13.10 3.88 20.29
C VAL A 113 -14.00 3.67 19.08
N VAL A 114 -14.37 4.73 18.36
CA VAL A 114 -15.23 4.62 17.16
C VAL A 114 -14.60 3.72 16.10
N PRO A 115 -13.34 3.93 15.65
CA PRO A 115 -12.74 3.06 14.64
C PRO A 115 -12.57 1.63 15.14
N TYR A 116 -12.27 1.42 16.43
CA TYR A 116 -12.20 0.08 17.02
C TYR A 116 -13.54 -0.66 17.01
N ILE A 117 -14.64 0.02 17.36
CA ILE A 117 -15.98 -0.58 17.29
C ILE A 117 -16.34 -0.89 15.83
N LEU A 118 -16.08 0.04 14.91
CA LEU A 118 -16.34 -0.17 13.48
C LEU A 118 -15.51 -1.34 12.92
N SER A 119 -14.24 -1.49 13.31
CA SER A 119 -13.40 -2.61 12.89
C SER A 119 -13.87 -3.94 13.48
N ARG A 120 -14.36 -3.92 14.74
CA ARG A 120 -14.91 -5.12 15.39
C ARG A 120 -16.22 -5.56 14.75
N LEU A 121 -17.11 -4.62 14.45
CA LEU A 121 -18.35 -4.87 13.72
C LEU A 121 -18.07 -5.43 12.32
N ARG A 122 -17.10 -4.87 11.60
CA ARG A 122 -16.68 -5.39 10.29
C ARG A 122 -16.15 -6.81 10.40
N SER A 123 -15.27 -7.08 11.35
CA SER A 123 -14.73 -8.42 11.59
C SER A 123 -15.82 -9.44 11.96
N TYR A 124 -16.86 -9.01 12.67
CA TYR A 124 -18.02 -9.84 12.98
C TYR A 124 -18.84 -10.14 11.72
N MET A 125 -19.06 -9.14 10.85
CA MET A 125 -19.72 -9.35 9.56
C MET A 125 -18.95 -10.34 8.67
N ASP A 126 -17.63 -10.24 8.62
CA ASP A 126 -16.80 -11.11 7.78
C ASP A 126 -16.88 -12.57 8.25
N ARG A 127 -16.97 -12.80 9.57
CA ARG A 127 -17.19 -14.14 10.14
C ARG A 127 -18.55 -14.70 9.79
N LEU A 128 -19.61 -13.90 9.91
CA LEU A 128 -20.96 -14.33 9.53
C LEU A 128 -21.02 -14.69 8.04
N LYS A 129 -20.39 -13.90 7.17
CA LYS A 129 -20.31 -14.18 5.73
C LYS A 129 -19.53 -15.48 5.43
N GLN A 130 -18.50 -15.79 6.21
CA GLN A 130 -17.74 -17.03 6.05
C GLN A 130 -18.55 -18.25 6.53
N GLU A 131 -19.29 -18.12 7.64
CA GLU A 131 -20.18 -19.17 8.14
C GLU A 131 -21.37 -19.44 7.21
N GLU A 132 -21.90 -18.42 6.52
CA GLU A 132 -22.96 -18.56 5.51
C GLU A 132 -22.57 -19.50 4.35
N SER A 133 -21.27 -19.63 4.05
CA SER A 133 -20.78 -20.62 3.06
C SER A 133 -20.80 -22.07 3.56
N THR A 134 -21.11 -22.30 4.83
CA THR A 134 -21.21 -23.62 5.47
C THR A 134 -22.67 -23.83 5.90
N GLU A 135 -23.44 -24.53 5.08
CA GLU A 135 -24.90 -24.77 5.21
C GLU A 135 -25.37 -24.94 6.68
N SER A 136 -26.22 -24.02 7.19
CA SER A 136 -26.79 -24.13 8.54
C SER A 136 -28.19 -23.50 8.65
N GLU A 137 -29.18 -24.30 9.06
CA GLU A 137 -30.64 -24.07 9.15
C GLU A 137 -31.16 -22.83 9.92
N ASN A 138 -30.32 -21.93 10.43
CA ASN A 138 -30.73 -20.71 11.18
C ASN A 138 -30.56 -19.42 10.34
N ASP A 139 -31.03 -19.44 9.08
CA ASP A 139 -30.70 -18.43 8.08
C ASP A 139 -31.40 -17.07 8.24
N LEU A 140 -32.66 -17.04 8.68
CA LEU A 140 -33.45 -15.79 8.65
C LEU A 140 -32.97 -14.72 9.63
N LEU A 141 -32.66 -15.08 10.87
CA LEU A 141 -32.24 -14.12 11.90
C LEU A 141 -30.80 -13.66 11.67
N LYS A 142 -29.92 -14.57 11.23
CA LYS A 142 -28.54 -14.26 10.83
C LYS A 142 -28.51 -13.32 9.62
N HIS A 143 -29.22 -13.65 8.55
CA HIS A 143 -29.32 -12.82 7.35
C HIS A 143 -29.94 -11.45 7.66
N SER A 144 -30.93 -11.38 8.55
CA SER A 144 -31.50 -10.11 9.02
C SER A 144 -30.45 -9.26 9.76
N THR A 145 -29.72 -9.84 10.73
CA THR A 145 -28.67 -9.10 11.45
C THR A 145 -27.53 -8.63 10.55
N GLN A 146 -27.08 -9.45 9.60
CA GLN A 146 -26.06 -9.09 8.61
C GLN A 146 -26.54 -7.95 7.69
N SER A 147 -27.79 -8.02 7.24
CA SER A 147 -28.38 -6.97 6.41
C SER A 147 -28.51 -5.66 7.18
N VAL A 148 -28.91 -5.71 8.46
CA VAL A 148 -28.98 -4.53 9.34
C VAL A 148 -27.60 -3.89 9.53
N ILE A 149 -26.57 -4.67 9.87
CA ILE A 149 -25.22 -4.13 10.09
C ILE A 149 -24.63 -3.57 8.77
N ARG A 150 -24.85 -4.26 7.64
CA ARG A 150 -24.44 -3.75 6.32
C ARG A 150 -25.13 -2.43 5.99
N THR A 151 -26.43 -2.33 6.23
CA THR A 151 -27.21 -1.11 5.97
C THR A 151 -26.72 0.02 6.87
N LEU A 152 -26.48 -0.23 8.16
CA LEU A 152 -25.88 0.72 9.08
C LEU A 152 -24.52 1.24 8.56
N PHE A 153 -23.65 0.34 8.11
CA PHE A 153 -22.34 0.72 7.58
C PHE A 153 -22.46 1.61 6.33
N VAL A 154 -23.33 1.26 5.38
CA VAL A 154 -23.60 2.08 4.19
C VAL A 154 -24.15 3.45 4.58
N LEU A 155 -25.07 3.51 5.54
CA LEU A 155 -25.63 4.77 6.04
C LEU A 155 -24.57 5.67 6.68
N VAL A 156 -23.73 5.14 7.56
CA VAL A 156 -22.65 5.90 8.22
C VAL A 156 -21.67 6.47 7.19
N ASN A 157 -21.26 5.66 6.20
CA ASN A 157 -20.38 6.16 5.14
C ASN A 157 -21.09 7.17 4.23
N GLY A 158 -22.36 6.95 3.89
CA GLY A 158 -23.16 7.90 3.12
C GLY A 158 -23.27 9.26 3.82
N ILE A 159 -23.47 9.25 5.14
CA ILE A 159 -23.46 10.46 5.97
C ILE A 159 -22.08 11.14 5.92
N ASN A 160 -20.99 10.40 6.06
CA ASN A 160 -19.63 10.98 5.96
C ASN A 160 -19.34 11.60 4.59
N VAL A 161 -19.76 10.94 3.50
CA VAL A 161 -19.64 11.50 2.14
C VAL A 161 -20.48 12.78 2.02
N PHE A 162 -21.70 12.79 2.56
CA PHE A 162 -22.54 13.99 2.58
C PHE A 162 -21.86 15.17 3.31
N TYR A 163 -21.28 14.94 4.48
CA TYR A 163 -20.52 15.98 5.20
C TYR A 163 -19.26 16.41 4.44
N SER A 164 -18.58 15.50 3.76
CA SER A 164 -17.43 15.81 2.89
C SER A 164 -17.84 16.73 1.73
N VAL A 165 -18.97 16.46 1.08
CA VAL A 165 -19.52 17.32 0.02
C VAL A 165 -19.94 18.68 0.57
N LYS A 166 -20.63 18.71 1.72
CA LYS A 166 -21.02 19.96 2.42
C LYS A 166 -19.80 20.81 2.78
N TYR A 167 -18.69 20.16 3.17
CA TYR A 167 -17.41 20.79 3.45
C TYR A 167 -16.79 21.41 2.20
N MET A 168 -16.79 20.69 1.07
CA MET A 168 -16.26 21.16 -0.22
C MET A 168 -17.05 22.36 -0.77
N ILE A 169 -18.37 22.38 -0.58
CA ILE A 169 -19.23 23.53 -0.96
C ILE A 169 -18.96 24.76 -0.07
N GLY A 170 -18.25 24.61 1.05
CA GLY A 170 -17.96 25.70 1.97
C GLY A 170 -19.09 25.98 2.98
N LYS A 171 -20.16 25.18 2.97
CA LYS A 171 -21.29 25.31 3.92
C LYS A 171 -20.98 24.72 5.30
N SER A 172 -19.97 23.85 5.40
CA SER A 172 -19.51 23.29 6.68
C SER A 172 -18.03 23.59 6.96
N LYS A 173 -17.73 23.69 8.26
CA LYS A 173 -16.36 23.72 8.82
C LYS A 173 -15.84 22.31 9.13
N THR A 174 -16.73 21.32 9.19
CA THR A 174 -16.46 19.91 9.52
C THR A 174 -16.66 19.03 8.29
N HIS A 175 -15.88 17.95 8.19
CA HIS A 175 -15.90 17.03 7.04
C HIS A 175 -16.48 15.63 7.37
N THR A 176 -16.47 15.22 8.65
CA THR A 176 -17.07 13.97 9.11
C THR A 176 -18.17 14.21 10.14
N ILE A 177 -19.06 13.22 10.30
CA ILE A 177 -20.06 13.23 11.38
C ILE A 177 -19.42 13.28 12.77
N CYS A 178 -18.26 12.63 12.93
CA CYS A 178 -17.56 12.54 14.21
C CYS A 178 -16.99 13.91 14.62
N ASP A 179 -16.47 14.67 13.67
CA ASP A 179 -15.97 16.03 13.94
C ASP A 179 -17.12 16.99 14.28
N GLU A 180 -18.27 16.83 13.63
CA GLU A 180 -19.47 17.61 13.95
C GLU A 180 -19.98 17.32 15.37
N LEU A 181 -20.04 16.04 15.76
CA LEU A 181 -20.44 15.62 17.11
C LEU A 181 -19.45 16.06 18.20
N THR A 182 -18.17 16.20 17.86
CA THR A 182 -17.14 16.66 18.80
C THR A 182 -17.01 18.19 18.85
N GLU A 183 -17.68 18.91 17.94
CA GLU A 183 -17.64 20.37 17.78
C GLU A 183 -16.22 20.91 17.50
N ILE A 184 -15.45 20.16 16.71
CA ILE A 184 -14.05 20.45 16.39
C ILE A 184 -13.92 20.85 14.91
N GLU A 185 -13.17 21.91 14.65
CA GLU A 185 -12.73 22.35 13.33
C GLU A 185 -11.24 22.04 13.16
N ILE A 186 -10.86 21.55 11.99
CA ILE A 186 -9.46 21.25 11.65
C ILE A 186 -8.91 22.44 10.85
N THR A 187 -7.78 22.98 11.29
CA THR A 187 -7.11 24.11 10.64
C THR A 187 -5.64 23.83 10.45
N HIS A 188 -4.99 24.54 9.53
CA HIS A 188 -3.54 24.45 9.41
C HIS A 188 -2.85 25.00 10.67
N GLU A 189 -1.85 24.27 11.12
CA GLU A 189 -0.87 24.82 12.04
C GLU A 189 0.27 25.44 11.24
N VAL A 190 0.53 26.72 11.47
CA VAL A 190 1.76 27.35 10.99
C VAL A 190 2.90 26.86 11.88
N HIS A 191 3.37 25.64 11.62
CA HIS A 191 4.47 25.06 12.38
C HIS A 191 5.79 25.65 11.87
N LYS A 192 6.58 26.26 12.77
CA LYS A 192 8.03 26.31 12.58
C LYS A 192 8.52 24.87 12.68
N SER A 193 8.98 24.29 11.57
CA SER A 193 9.54 22.94 11.59
C SER A 193 10.68 22.90 12.60
N THR A 194 10.69 21.91 13.51
CA THR A 194 11.83 21.69 14.39
C THR A 194 13.00 21.27 13.53
N ALA A 195 13.92 22.18 13.25
CA ALA A 195 15.07 21.88 12.41
C ALA A 195 15.89 20.76 13.09
N TRP A 196 16.58 19.95 12.28
CA TRP A 196 17.51 18.94 12.81
C TRP A 196 18.53 19.57 13.77
N SER A 197 18.88 20.84 13.57
CA SER A 197 19.73 21.62 14.48
C SER A 197 19.16 21.73 15.89
N ASP A 198 17.86 21.96 16.05
CA ASP A 198 17.24 22.16 17.37
C ASP A 198 17.17 20.84 18.12
N ILE A 199 16.82 19.76 17.42
CA ILE A 199 16.76 18.40 17.95
C ILE A 199 18.17 17.91 18.33
N LEU A 200 19.17 18.12 17.47
CA LEU A 200 20.55 17.75 17.77
C LEU A 200 21.12 18.56 18.94
N ARG A 201 20.72 19.83 19.08
CA ARG A 201 21.13 20.67 20.20
C ARG A 201 20.51 20.20 21.51
N GLU A 202 19.26 19.75 21.49
CA GLU A 202 18.54 19.20 22.64
C GLU A 202 19.04 17.80 23.03
N LEU A 203 19.43 16.98 22.04
CA LEU A 203 20.07 15.69 22.26
C LEU A 203 21.49 15.85 22.85
N LYS A 204 22.25 16.83 22.36
CA LYS A 204 23.59 17.14 22.85
C LYS A 204 23.58 17.71 24.27
N SER A 205 22.55 18.50 24.63
CA SER A 205 22.45 19.11 25.96
C SER A 205 21.99 18.12 27.03
N ASN A 206 21.19 17.11 26.68
CA ASN A 206 20.71 16.12 27.65
C ASN A 206 20.64 14.69 27.07
N PRO A 207 21.78 13.98 26.98
CA PRO A 207 21.87 12.69 26.29
C PRO A 207 21.22 11.51 27.04
N ARG A 208 20.90 11.68 28.34
CA ARG A 208 20.37 10.58 29.18
C ARG A 208 18.86 10.64 29.39
N ASN A 209 18.20 11.72 28.96
CA ASN A 209 16.76 11.86 29.17
C ASN A 209 15.98 11.18 28.06
N ILE A 210 15.23 10.13 28.40
CA ILE A 210 14.46 9.34 27.42
C ILE A 210 13.39 10.20 26.72
N THR A 211 12.92 11.28 27.34
CA THR A 211 11.90 12.14 26.72
C THR A 211 12.41 12.94 25.53
N THR A 212 13.72 13.19 25.41
CA THR A 212 14.33 13.87 24.25
C THR A 212 14.47 12.94 23.04
N LEU A 213 14.39 11.62 23.24
CA LEU A 213 14.40 10.64 22.14
C LEU A 213 13.06 10.60 21.39
N ILE A 214 11.95 10.91 22.05
CA ILE A 214 10.62 10.89 21.43
C ILE A 214 10.57 11.78 20.17
N PRO A 215 10.91 13.09 20.21
CA PRO A 215 10.88 13.94 19.02
C PRO A 215 11.88 13.51 17.95
N VAL A 216 13.04 12.93 18.33
CA VAL A 216 14.03 12.39 17.40
C VAL A 216 13.45 11.22 16.60
N ILE A 217 12.85 10.26 17.31
CA ILE A 217 12.24 9.06 16.70
C ILE A 217 11.13 9.48 15.73
N PHE A 218 10.29 10.45 16.10
CA PHE A 218 9.23 10.93 15.22
C PHE A 218 9.75 11.69 13.99
N LYS A 219 10.78 12.52 14.14
CA LYS A 219 11.43 13.21 13.01
C LYS A 219 12.03 12.19 12.04
N LEU A 220 12.75 11.20 12.57
CA LEU A 220 13.30 10.09 11.80
C LEU A 220 12.20 9.30 11.10
N SER A 221 11.12 8.94 11.80
CA SER A 221 10.05 8.14 11.20
C SER A 221 9.37 8.88 10.05
N SER A 222 9.16 10.20 10.18
CA SER A 222 8.59 11.01 9.11
C SER A 222 9.49 11.04 7.88
N GLN A 223 10.80 11.26 8.06
CA GLN A 223 11.75 11.24 6.95
C GLN A 223 11.93 9.86 6.31
N ILE A 224 11.88 8.80 7.12
CA ILE A 224 11.94 7.42 6.62
C ILE A 224 10.70 7.10 5.79
N LEU A 225 9.52 7.57 6.18
CA LEU A 225 8.29 7.40 5.38
C LEU A 225 8.39 8.13 4.04
N GLU A 226 8.87 9.38 4.04
CA GLU A 226 9.10 10.14 2.81
C GLU A 226 10.11 9.44 1.89
N LEU A 227 11.24 9.00 2.45
CA LEU A 227 12.27 8.26 1.73
C LEU A 227 11.72 6.91 1.22
N SER A 228 10.91 6.22 2.02
CA SER A 228 10.30 4.96 1.65
C SER A 228 9.32 5.13 0.50
N ALA A 229 8.52 6.19 0.47
CA ALA A 229 7.62 6.47 -0.64
C ALA A 229 8.40 6.68 -1.95
N PHE A 230 9.50 7.42 -1.88
CA PHE A 230 10.42 7.59 -3.01
C PHE A 230 11.05 6.26 -3.44
N ILE A 231 11.56 5.45 -2.50
CA ILE A 231 12.17 4.15 -2.78
C ILE A 231 11.15 3.20 -3.40
N ILE A 232 9.91 3.17 -2.93
CA ILE A 232 8.86 2.31 -3.51
C ILE A 232 8.53 2.74 -4.93
N GLN A 233 8.36 4.05 -5.18
CA GLN A 233 8.14 4.53 -6.54
C GLN A 233 9.32 4.22 -7.46
N PHE A 234 10.55 4.39 -6.96
CA PHE A 234 11.77 4.02 -7.65
C PHE A 234 11.82 2.51 -7.96
N LEU A 235 11.56 1.65 -6.98
CA LEU A 235 11.53 0.19 -7.16
C LEU A 235 10.42 -0.23 -8.12
N ASN A 236 9.26 0.41 -8.07
CA ASN A 236 8.17 0.12 -9.00
C ASN A 236 8.53 0.50 -10.43
N TRP A 237 9.10 1.69 -10.65
CA TRP A 237 9.66 2.09 -11.93
C TRP A 237 10.77 1.14 -12.40
N TRP A 238 11.67 0.75 -11.49
CA TRP A 238 12.78 -0.16 -11.77
C TRP A 238 12.29 -1.56 -12.17
N ASN A 239 11.27 -2.09 -11.50
CA ASN A 239 10.70 -3.40 -11.79
C ASN A 239 9.77 -3.39 -13.03
N THR A 240 9.09 -2.27 -13.29
CA THR A 240 8.23 -2.12 -14.48
C THR A 240 9.04 -1.92 -15.75
N SER A 241 10.20 -1.29 -15.62
CA SER A 241 11.21 -1.29 -16.66
C SER A 241 11.74 -2.73 -16.75
N GLN A 242 11.22 -3.54 -17.67
CA GLN A 242 11.86 -4.80 -18.04
C GLN A 242 13.24 -4.49 -18.63
N ILE A 243 14.21 -4.28 -17.75
CA ILE A 243 15.61 -4.17 -18.09
C ILE A 243 16.05 -5.59 -18.46
N ASN A 244 15.74 -6.01 -19.70
CA ASN A 244 16.34 -7.17 -20.35
C ASN A 244 17.82 -6.92 -20.67
N ILE A 245 18.53 -6.19 -19.81
CA ILE A 245 19.99 -6.07 -19.88
C ILE A 245 20.51 -7.30 -19.16
N ASN A 246 20.53 -8.42 -19.87
CA ASN A 246 21.34 -9.53 -19.45
C ASN A 246 22.79 -9.06 -19.59
N ILE A 247 23.38 -8.65 -18.48
CA ILE A 247 24.73 -8.06 -18.38
C ILE A 247 25.80 -9.00 -18.94
N ASN A 248 25.47 -10.30 -19.04
CA ASN A 248 26.29 -11.36 -19.59
C ASN A 248 25.85 -11.82 -21.00
N ALA A 249 24.89 -11.15 -21.64
CA ALA A 249 24.51 -11.49 -23.00
C ALA A 249 25.63 -11.07 -23.97
N LEU A 250 26.13 -12.06 -24.71
CA LEU A 250 27.03 -11.82 -25.83
C LEU A 250 26.32 -10.98 -26.90
N PRO A 251 27.06 -10.14 -27.66
CA PRO A 251 26.49 -9.44 -28.80
C PRO A 251 25.87 -10.45 -29.76
N VAL A 252 24.67 -10.15 -30.26
CA VAL A 252 23.98 -11.00 -31.24
C VAL A 252 24.91 -11.14 -32.45
N PRO A 253 25.30 -12.37 -32.85
CA PRO A 253 26.19 -12.55 -33.99
C PRO A 253 25.52 -11.99 -35.25
N PRO A 254 26.30 -11.47 -36.22
CA PRO A 254 25.75 -11.04 -37.49
C PRO A 254 24.98 -12.20 -38.15
N PRO A 255 23.85 -11.92 -38.82
CA PRO A 255 23.04 -12.96 -39.43
C PRO A 255 23.91 -13.78 -40.42
N PRO A 256 23.80 -15.12 -40.41
CA PRO A 256 24.58 -15.94 -41.33
C PRO A 256 24.21 -15.62 -42.78
N SER A 257 25.21 -15.41 -43.63
CA SER A 257 25.05 -15.14 -45.06
C SER A 257 24.68 -16.42 -45.83
N CYS A 258 23.49 -16.97 -45.58
CA CYS A 258 23.00 -18.15 -46.27
C CYS A 258 22.07 -17.76 -47.43
N ASN A 259 22.61 -17.71 -48.65
CA ASN A 259 21.85 -17.74 -49.91
C ASN A 259 21.31 -19.16 -50.15
N ILE A 260 20.47 -19.67 -49.26
CA ILE A 260 19.79 -20.96 -49.47
C ILE A 260 18.42 -20.64 -50.05
N ALA A 261 18.23 -21.01 -51.33
CA ALA A 261 16.92 -20.94 -51.97
C ALA A 261 15.88 -21.68 -51.12
N TYR A 262 14.88 -20.95 -50.62
CA TYR A 262 13.82 -21.48 -49.78
C TYR A 262 12.92 -22.41 -50.61
N ASN A 263 13.28 -23.68 -50.71
CA ASN A 263 12.35 -24.69 -51.15
C ASN A 263 11.35 -24.96 -50.01
N ASN A 264 10.04 -24.99 -50.32
CA ASN A 264 8.96 -25.27 -49.35
C ASN A 264 8.92 -26.74 -48.88
N MET A 265 10.06 -27.42 -48.96
CA MET A 265 10.24 -28.83 -48.69
C MET A 265 10.96 -29.02 -47.35
N CYS A 266 10.60 -30.07 -46.63
CA CYS A 266 11.26 -30.46 -45.39
C CYS A 266 12.58 -31.19 -45.69
N PRO A 267 13.71 -30.81 -45.09
CA PRO A 267 14.99 -31.49 -45.30
C PRO A 267 15.07 -32.93 -44.78
N ILE A 268 14.15 -33.34 -43.87
CA ILE A 268 14.14 -34.69 -43.28
C ILE A 268 13.30 -35.65 -44.13
N CYS A 269 12.08 -35.25 -44.49
CA CYS A 269 11.13 -36.13 -45.18
C CYS A 269 10.97 -35.82 -46.68
N SER A 270 11.63 -34.77 -47.18
CA SER A 270 11.60 -34.35 -48.60
C SER A 270 10.18 -34.17 -49.16
N ARG A 271 9.23 -33.79 -48.30
CA ARG A 271 7.82 -33.50 -48.62
C ARG A 271 7.52 -32.02 -48.33
N PRO A 272 6.42 -31.46 -48.88
CA PRO A 272 5.98 -30.12 -48.50
C PRO A 272 5.79 -30.04 -46.98
N ARG A 273 6.28 -28.96 -46.36
CA ARG A 273 6.32 -28.84 -44.91
C ARG A 273 4.90 -28.83 -44.31
N LYS A 274 4.66 -29.68 -43.31
CA LYS A 274 3.44 -29.69 -42.50
C LYS A 274 3.77 -29.18 -41.10
N THR A 275 3.07 -28.14 -40.67
CA THR A 275 3.34 -27.42 -39.41
C THR A 275 4.79 -26.97 -39.35
N GLU A 276 5.07 -25.85 -40.03
CA GLU A 276 6.41 -25.30 -40.16
C GLU A 276 6.97 -24.88 -38.80
N VAL A 277 8.18 -25.35 -38.48
CA VAL A 277 8.90 -24.98 -37.27
C VAL A 277 10.34 -24.65 -37.63
N VAL A 278 10.86 -23.56 -37.06
CA VAL A 278 12.25 -23.17 -37.19
C VAL A 278 13.03 -23.65 -35.97
N LEU A 279 14.23 -24.17 -36.21
CA LEU A 279 15.17 -24.55 -35.16
C LEU A 279 16.11 -23.36 -34.87
N GLN A 280 15.94 -22.70 -33.72
CA GLN A 280 16.59 -21.43 -33.38
C GLN A 280 18.13 -21.42 -33.56
N PRO A 281 18.89 -22.44 -33.10
CA PRO A 281 20.35 -22.46 -33.28
C PRO A 281 20.85 -22.51 -34.72
N SER A 282 20.02 -23.03 -35.64
CA SER A 282 20.44 -23.33 -37.02
C SER A 282 19.72 -22.50 -38.08
N GLY A 283 18.55 -21.94 -37.76
CA GLY A 283 17.73 -21.17 -38.70
C GLY A 283 17.00 -21.99 -39.77
N PHE A 284 17.10 -23.33 -39.76
CA PHE A 284 16.42 -24.19 -40.72
C PHE A 284 14.98 -24.51 -40.33
N VAL A 285 14.11 -24.64 -41.34
CA VAL A 285 12.68 -24.92 -41.17
C VAL A 285 12.38 -26.39 -41.50
N PHE A 286 11.68 -27.07 -40.59
CA PHE A 286 11.31 -28.48 -40.70
C PHE A 286 9.80 -28.67 -40.50
N CYS A 287 9.30 -29.88 -40.75
CA CYS A 287 8.01 -30.31 -40.22
C CYS A 287 8.13 -30.60 -38.73
N TYR A 288 7.19 -30.10 -37.92
CA TYR A 288 7.12 -30.39 -36.49
C TYR A 288 7.30 -31.89 -36.12
N PRO A 289 6.52 -32.83 -36.69
CA PRO A 289 6.67 -34.24 -36.32
C PRO A 289 8.05 -34.84 -36.71
N CYS A 290 8.66 -34.36 -37.80
CA CYS A 290 9.94 -34.90 -38.26
C CYS A 290 11.10 -34.45 -37.38
N ILE A 291 11.13 -33.17 -36.99
CA ILE A 291 12.24 -32.63 -36.21
C ILE A 291 12.16 -33.03 -34.74
N VAL A 292 10.96 -33.17 -34.16
CA VAL A 292 10.81 -33.62 -32.77
C VAL A 292 11.36 -35.03 -32.60
N GLN A 293 10.99 -35.96 -33.48
CA GLN A 293 11.51 -37.34 -33.44
C GLN A 293 13.04 -37.37 -33.57
N TYR A 294 13.60 -36.58 -34.49
CA TYR A 294 15.05 -36.51 -34.69
C TYR A 294 15.79 -35.92 -33.47
N LEU A 295 15.25 -34.87 -32.85
CA LEU A 295 15.86 -34.23 -31.69
C LEU A 295 15.78 -35.09 -30.43
N ASP A 296 14.73 -35.90 -30.28
CA ASP A 296 14.61 -36.84 -29.17
C ASP A 296 15.69 -37.95 -29.23
N GLU A 297 16.07 -38.37 -30.44
CA GLU A 297 17.12 -39.39 -30.67
C GLU A 297 18.54 -38.79 -30.62
N GLU A 298 18.81 -37.72 -31.37
CA GLU A 298 20.19 -37.26 -31.65
C GLU A 298 20.59 -35.94 -30.97
N LYS A 299 19.63 -35.18 -30.40
CA LYS A 299 19.84 -33.89 -29.69
C LYS A 299 20.75 -32.88 -30.42
N LYS A 300 20.72 -32.89 -31.75
CA LYS A 300 21.50 -31.99 -32.63
C LYS A 300 20.70 -31.66 -33.88
N CYS A 301 21.09 -30.62 -34.60
CA CYS A 301 20.49 -30.27 -35.88
C CYS A 301 20.91 -31.27 -36.98
N PRO A 302 19.99 -31.80 -37.80
CA PRO A 302 20.31 -32.77 -38.85
C PRO A 302 21.17 -32.21 -39.98
N ILE A 303 21.22 -30.88 -40.14
CA ILE A 303 21.93 -30.22 -41.25
C ILE A 303 23.27 -29.64 -40.77
N THR A 304 23.24 -28.95 -39.62
CA THR A 304 24.42 -28.21 -39.12
C THR A 304 25.17 -28.95 -38.02
N ASN A 305 24.63 -30.05 -37.49
CA ASN A 305 25.14 -30.78 -36.32
C ASN A 305 25.32 -29.92 -35.05
N ILE A 306 24.74 -28.72 -35.01
CA ILE A 306 24.73 -27.85 -33.84
C ILE A 306 23.86 -28.51 -32.74
N PRO A 307 24.30 -28.57 -31.47
CA PRO A 307 23.50 -29.11 -30.38
C PRO A 307 22.19 -28.35 -30.25
N ALA A 308 21.07 -29.07 -30.25
CA ALA A 308 19.74 -28.48 -30.22
C ALA A 308 18.75 -29.40 -29.51
N THR A 309 17.75 -28.80 -28.87
CA THR A 309 16.73 -29.51 -28.10
C THR A 309 15.32 -29.09 -28.54
N THR A 310 14.31 -29.82 -28.09
CA THR A 310 12.89 -29.51 -28.39
C THR A 310 12.45 -28.13 -27.88
N LYS A 311 13.17 -27.54 -26.91
CA LYS A 311 12.94 -26.18 -26.40
C LYS A 311 13.33 -25.09 -27.40
N ASP A 312 14.21 -25.42 -28.34
CA ASP A 312 14.75 -24.50 -29.34
C ASP A 312 13.89 -24.43 -30.61
N LEU A 313 12.74 -25.12 -30.60
CA LEU A 313 11.77 -25.14 -31.70
C LEU A 313 10.79 -23.98 -31.55
N VAL A 314 10.72 -23.13 -32.58
CA VAL A 314 9.73 -22.07 -32.68
C VAL A 314 8.79 -22.38 -33.84
N ARG A 315 7.49 -22.43 -33.57
CA ARG A 315 6.48 -22.64 -34.60
C ARG A 315 6.32 -21.39 -35.46
N LEU A 316 6.36 -21.57 -36.77
CA LEU A 316 6.05 -20.53 -37.74
C LEU A 316 4.55 -20.59 -38.05
N TYR A 317 3.92 -19.42 -38.04
CA TYR A 317 2.57 -19.22 -38.53
C TYR A 317 2.70 -18.50 -39.85
N THR A 318 2.51 -19.22 -40.95
CA THR A 318 2.35 -18.62 -42.27
C THR A 318 0.96 -17.97 -42.30
N GLU A 319 0.88 -16.70 -42.70
CA GLU A 319 -0.40 -16.01 -42.93
C GLU A 319 -1.21 -16.65 -44.06
#